data_AF-A0A345UGX6-F1
#
_entry.id   AF-A0A345UGX6-F1
#
_cell.length_a   1.000
_cell.length_b   1.000
_cell.length_c   1.000
_cell.angle_alpha   90.00
_cell.angle_beta   90.00
_cell.angle_gamma   90.00
#
_symmetry.space_group_name_H-M   'P 1'
#
loop_
_entity.id
_entity.type
_entity.pdbx_description
1 polymer ?
#
loop_
_entity_poly.entity_id
_entity_poly.type
_entity_poly.pdbx_seq_one_letter_code
_entity_poly.pdbx_strand_id
1 'polypeptide(L)'
;MSASASFRILFFLMVFMVLGACRSTLDLGEGTIFRFEFEGEQYEIIGYNQVEGRDEGVNDLVLREGRTVRLWARDNTQDGFIDRIFEGDVTLSEANRIYLAGIHTAMDRGNYRERPFERRFELLDGFLAFDIISLLVDEEGTYNLFVIRDIKTREVVSIRDFGRDGILDDPLITEEDRAFWQTYYTRTLETGKALGRVRFINEAWIVALPDQL
;
A
#
# COMPACT_ATOMS: atom_id res chain seq x y z
N MET A 1 -3.69 -65.92 -29.86
CA MET A 1 -3.05 -64.88 -29.02
C MET A 1 -4.11 -63.87 -28.66
N SER A 2 -4.38 -63.72 -27.35
CA SER A 2 -5.63 -63.20 -26.80
C SER A 2 -5.74 -61.67 -26.91
N ALA A 3 -6.70 -61.19 -27.71
CA ALA A 3 -7.08 -59.78 -27.80
C ALA A 3 -7.54 -59.16 -26.45
N SER A 4 -7.76 -59.98 -25.42
CA SER A 4 -8.20 -59.50 -24.09
C SER A 4 -7.07 -58.84 -23.29
N ALA A 5 -5.80 -59.18 -23.56
CA ALA A 5 -4.66 -58.62 -22.85
C ALA A 5 -4.38 -57.16 -23.26
N SER A 6 -4.53 -56.87 -24.56
CA SER A 6 -4.29 -55.53 -25.12
C SER A 6 -5.33 -54.50 -24.65
N PHE A 7 -6.58 -54.92 -24.44
CA PHE A 7 -7.65 -54.04 -23.95
C PHE A 7 -7.44 -53.62 -22.50
N ARG A 8 -6.95 -54.53 -21.64
CA ARG A 8 -6.68 -54.24 -20.23
C ARG A 8 -5.57 -53.21 -20.05
N ILE A 9 -4.52 -53.30 -20.87
CA ILE A 9 -3.39 -52.35 -20.82
C ILE A 9 -3.84 -50.95 -21.27
N LEU A 10 -4.66 -50.86 -22.32
CA LEU A 10 -5.16 -49.58 -22.82
C LEU A 10 -6.10 -48.91 -21.79
N PHE A 11 -6.94 -49.70 -21.12
CA PHE A 11 -7.82 -49.20 -20.07
C PHE A 11 -7.01 -48.66 -18.87
N PHE A 12 -5.98 -49.38 -18.42
CA PHE A 12 -5.12 -48.91 -17.33
C PHE A 12 -4.35 -47.63 -17.68
N LEU A 13 -3.85 -47.50 -18.92
CA LEU A 13 -3.19 -46.29 -19.40
C LEU A 13 -4.14 -45.09 -19.47
N MET A 14 -5.39 -45.30 -19.89
CA MET A 14 -6.41 -44.24 -19.92
C MET A 14 -6.76 -43.76 -18.52
N VAL A 15 -6.93 -44.67 -17.55
CA VAL A 15 -7.21 -44.31 -16.15
C VAL A 15 -6.02 -43.57 -15.52
N PHE A 16 -4.77 -43.95 -15.84
CA PHE A 16 -3.59 -43.26 -15.33
C PHE A 16 -3.43 -41.83 -15.88
N MET A 17 -3.83 -41.57 -17.13
CA MET A 17 -3.82 -40.21 -17.69
C MET A 17 -4.86 -39.29 -17.03
N VAL A 18 -6.02 -39.82 -16.63
CA VAL A 18 -7.06 -39.01 -15.96
C VAL A 18 -6.64 -38.62 -14.53
N LEU A 19 -5.86 -39.47 -13.85
CA LEU A 19 -5.41 -39.20 -12.48
C LEU A 19 -4.14 -38.32 -12.40
N GLY A 20 -3.40 -38.16 -13.51
CA GLY A 20 -2.22 -37.29 -13.58
C GLY A 20 -2.53 -35.81 -13.82
N ALA A 21 -3.79 -35.46 -14.10
CA ALA A 21 -4.22 -34.09 -14.40
C ALA A 21 -4.56 -33.25 -13.15
N CYS A 22 -3.91 -33.51 -12.01
CA CYS A 22 -3.88 -32.57 -10.90
C CYS A 22 -3.04 -31.37 -11.31
N ARG A 23 -3.70 -30.40 -11.96
CA ARG A 23 -3.22 -29.05 -12.15
C ARG A 23 -2.91 -28.49 -10.75
N SER A 24 -1.63 -28.30 -10.47
CA SER A 24 -1.18 -27.42 -9.39
C SER A 24 -1.71 -26.02 -9.71
N THR A 25 -2.89 -25.69 -9.20
CA THR A 25 -3.32 -24.30 -9.07
C THR A 25 -2.49 -23.73 -7.95
N LEU A 26 -1.42 -23.03 -8.32
CA LEU A 26 -0.71 -22.14 -7.41
C LEU A 26 -1.77 -21.18 -6.86
N ASP A 27 -2.06 -21.30 -5.56
CA ASP A 27 -3.00 -20.43 -4.86
C ASP A 27 -2.32 -19.07 -4.69
N LEU A 28 -2.33 -18.28 -5.77
CA LEU A 28 -2.00 -16.86 -5.73
C LEU A 28 -3.16 -16.22 -4.99
N GLY A 29 -2.95 -15.84 -3.72
CA GLY A 29 -4.00 -15.37 -2.82
C GLY A 29 -4.98 -14.38 -3.45
N GLU A 30 -6.20 -14.34 -2.91
CA GLU A 30 -7.31 -13.52 -3.43
C GLU A 30 -6.90 -12.04 -3.58
N GLY A 31 -6.54 -11.65 -4.80
CA GLY A 31 -6.22 -10.28 -5.16
C GLY A 31 -7.45 -9.53 -5.68
N THR A 32 -7.59 -8.26 -5.34
CA THR A 32 -8.63 -7.38 -5.89
C THR A 32 -8.05 -6.53 -7.02
N ILE A 33 -8.75 -6.42 -8.15
CA ILE A 33 -8.35 -5.54 -9.26
C ILE A 33 -9.37 -4.40 -9.37
N PHE A 34 -8.90 -3.16 -9.27
CA PHE A 34 -9.67 -1.96 -9.50
C PHE A 34 -9.16 -1.23 -10.75
N ARG A 35 -10.07 -0.85 -11.66
CA ARG A 35 -9.72 -0.15 -12.92
C ARG A 35 -10.24 1.28 -12.93
N PHE A 36 -9.40 2.20 -13.39
CA PHE A 36 -9.73 3.63 -13.48
C PHE A 36 -9.06 4.28 -14.69
N GLU A 37 -9.65 5.38 -15.15
CA GLU A 37 -9.11 6.21 -16.22
C GLU A 37 -8.37 7.40 -15.61
N PHE A 38 -7.19 7.72 -16.16
CA PHE A 38 -6.46 8.92 -15.81
C PHE A 38 -5.72 9.45 -17.04
N GLU A 39 -5.97 10.72 -17.40
CA GLU A 39 -5.37 11.38 -18.57
C GLU A 39 -5.52 10.60 -19.89
N GLY A 40 -6.64 9.89 -20.06
CA GLY A 40 -6.97 9.12 -21.27
C GLY A 40 -6.40 7.69 -21.29
N GLU A 41 -5.65 7.29 -20.28
CA GLU A 41 -5.08 5.94 -20.13
C GLU A 41 -5.86 5.13 -19.08
N GLN A 42 -5.90 3.80 -19.24
CA GLN A 42 -6.57 2.87 -18.33
C GLN A 42 -5.56 2.20 -17.39
N TYR A 43 -5.63 2.54 -16.11
CA TYR A 43 -4.77 2.00 -15.06
C TYR A 43 -5.51 0.96 -14.21
N GLU A 44 -4.72 0.08 -13.57
CA GLU A 44 -5.18 -0.94 -12.64
C GLU A 44 -4.50 -0.74 -11.28
N ILE A 45 -5.27 -0.76 -10.18
CA ILE A 45 -4.75 -0.99 -8.82
C ILE A 45 -5.03 -2.44 -8.46
N ILE A 46 -3.98 -3.22 -8.21
CA ILE A 46 -4.07 -4.63 -7.85
C ILE A 46 -3.66 -4.77 -6.39
N GLY A 47 -4.63 -5.01 -5.52
CA GLY A 47 -4.40 -5.24 -4.10
C GLY A 47 -4.21 -6.72 -3.80
N TYR A 48 -3.15 -7.07 -3.06
CA TYR A 48 -2.89 -8.41 -2.58
C TYR A 48 -3.03 -8.42 -1.06
N ASN A 49 -3.98 -9.20 -0.55
CA ASN A 49 -4.07 -9.48 0.87
C ASN A 49 -3.10 -10.62 1.17
N GLN A 50 -2.15 -10.44 2.10
CA GLN A 50 -1.36 -11.57 2.57
C GLN A 50 -2.25 -12.54 3.36
N VAL A 51 -1.89 -13.82 3.27
CA VAL A 51 -2.50 -14.93 4.01
C VAL A 51 -2.28 -14.73 5.51
N GLU A 52 -3.26 -15.13 6.33
CA GLU A 52 -3.34 -14.98 7.80
C GLU A 52 -1.97 -14.88 8.52
N GLY A 53 -1.75 -13.77 9.25
CA GLY A 53 -0.65 -13.62 10.22
C GLY A 53 0.41 -12.56 9.90
N ARG A 54 0.31 -11.84 8.78
CA ARG A 54 1.11 -10.63 8.48
C ARG A 54 0.17 -9.53 8.01
N ASP A 55 0.04 -8.46 8.79
CA ASP A 55 -1.00 -7.43 8.63
C ASP A 55 -0.73 -6.40 7.50
N GLU A 56 0.27 -6.62 6.66
CA GLU A 56 0.64 -5.65 5.62
C GLU A 56 0.41 -6.25 4.22
N GLY A 57 -0.66 -5.78 3.57
CA GLY A 57 -0.94 -6.07 2.16
C GLY A 57 -0.06 -5.22 1.24
N VAL A 58 -0.06 -5.49 -0.06
CA VAL A 58 0.59 -4.63 -1.06
C VAL A 58 -0.40 -4.23 -2.14
N ASN A 59 -0.20 -3.05 -2.72
CA ASN A 59 -0.96 -2.55 -3.86
C ASN A 59 -0.02 -2.27 -5.03
N ASP A 60 -0.32 -2.83 -6.20
CA ASP A 60 0.39 -2.54 -7.44
C ASP A 60 -0.42 -1.56 -8.30
N LEU A 61 0.21 -0.46 -8.72
CA LEU A 61 -0.27 0.38 -9.83
C LEU A 61 0.29 -0.18 -11.14
N VAL A 62 -0.59 -0.51 -12.09
CA VAL A 62 -0.21 -1.12 -13.36
C VAL A 62 -0.87 -0.41 -14.54
N LEU A 63 -0.10 -0.16 -15.60
CA LEU A 63 -0.60 0.19 -16.94
C LEU A 63 -0.26 -0.93 -17.91
N ARG A 64 -1.25 -1.42 -18.66
CA ARG A 64 -1.07 -2.49 -19.65
C ARG A 64 -1.49 -2.01 -21.04
N GLU A 65 -0.65 -2.33 -22.03
CA GLU A 65 -1.00 -2.21 -23.44
C GLU A 65 -1.05 -3.63 -24.04
N GLY A 66 -2.25 -4.22 -24.05
CA GLY A 66 -2.45 -5.61 -24.42
C GLY A 66 -1.78 -6.59 -23.44
N ARG A 67 -0.69 -7.23 -23.86
CA ARG A 67 0.09 -8.16 -23.02
C ARG A 67 1.34 -7.53 -22.42
N THR A 68 1.66 -6.30 -22.80
CA THR A 68 2.85 -5.60 -22.36
C THR A 68 2.52 -4.73 -21.15
N VAL A 69 3.34 -4.80 -20.11
CA VAL A 69 3.28 -3.89 -18.97
C VAL A 69 4.11 -2.66 -19.31
N ARG A 70 3.49 -1.47 -19.26
CA ARG A 70 4.16 -0.18 -19.55
C ARG A 70 4.50 0.62 -18.31
N LEU A 71 3.76 0.39 -17.24
CA LEU A 71 4.03 0.90 -15.90
C LEU A 71 3.75 -0.22 -14.92
N TRP A 72 4.66 -0.41 -13.97
CA TRP A 72 4.42 -1.18 -12.76
C TRP A 72 5.11 -0.49 -11.61
N ALA A 73 4.32 -0.07 -10.63
CA ALA A 73 4.78 0.51 -9.40
C ALA A 73 4.04 -0.09 -8.21
N ARG A 74 4.62 0.00 -7.01
CA ARG A 74 4.10 -0.66 -5.80
C ARG A 74 4.12 0.25 -4.59
N ASP A 75 3.02 0.16 -3.87
CA ASP A 75 2.82 0.58 -2.49
C ASP A 75 2.91 -0.69 -1.62
N ASN A 76 3.98 -0.82 -0.83
CA ASN A 76 4.24 -2.00 -0.02
C ASN A 76 3.48 -1.98 1.31
N THR A 77 2.94 -0.83 1.71
CA THR A 77 2.35 -0.62 3.04
C THR A 77 0.86 -0.31 3.00
N GLN A 78 0.30 -0.16 1.80
CA GLN A 78 -1.04 0.32 1.55
C GLN A 78 -1.30 1.71 2.16
N ASP A 79 -0.25 2.53 2.32
CA ASP A 79 -0.34 3.88 2.88
C ASP A 79 -0.90 4.91 1.90
N GLY A 80 -1.16 4.48 0.66
CA GLY A 80 -1.65 5.35 -0.41
C GLY A 80 -0.53 5.98 -1.24
N PHE A 81 0.73 5.60 -1.00
CA PHE A 81 1.89 6.07 -1.73
C PHE A 81 2.70 4.93 -2.35
N ILE A 82 3.15 5.17 -3.58
CA ILE A 82 4.07 4.30 -4.29
C ILE A 82 5.46 4.45 -3.68
N ASP A 83 6.02 3.34 -3.22
CA ASP A 83 7.39 3.23 -2.71
C ASP A 83 8.39 2.98 -3.84
N ARG A 84 8.00 2.19 -4.84
CA ARG A 84 8.93 1.65 -5.83
C ARG A 84 8.30 1.55 -7.22
N ILE A 85 9.08 1.91 -8.24
CA ILE A 85 8.76 1.67 -9.65
C ILE A 85 9.60 0.49 -10.12
N PHE A 86 8.95 -0.52 -10.70
CA PHE A 86 9.58 -1.71 -11.28
C PHE A 86 9.75 -1.60 -12.80
N GLU A 87 8.79 -0.96 -13.48
CA GLU A 87 8.76 -0.81 -14.94
C GLU A 87 8.10 0.53 -15.30
N GLY A 88 8.59 1.20 -16.34
CA GLY A 88 8.00 2.44 -16.88
C GLY A 88 8.91 3.66 -16.74
N ASP A 89 8.68 4.64 -17.62
CA ASP A 89 9.41 5.92 -17.67
C ASP A 89 8.58 7.03 -17.00
N VAL A 90 8.34 6.87 -15.69
CA VAL A 90 7.66 7.87 -14.85
C VAL A 90 8.46 8.09 -13.58
N THR A 91 8.32 9.26 -12.98
CA THR A 91 8.93 9.53 -11.66
C THR A 91 8.06 8.97 -10.53
N LEU A 92 8.63 8.78 -9.33
CA LEU A 92 7.83 8.42 -8.14
C LEU A 92 6.71 9.45 -7.86
N SER A 93 6.97 10.73 -8.09
CA SER A 93 5.97 11.79 -7.93
C SER A 93 4.81 11.62 -8.90
N GLU A 94 5.11 11.32 -10.17
CA GLU A 94 4.10 11.07 -11.19
C GLU A 94 3.31 9.78 -10.93
N ALA A 95 3.99 8.70 -10.54
CA ALA A 95 3.33 7.44 -10.15
C ALA A 95 2.37 7.66 -8.97
N ASN A 96 2.78 8.44 -7.96
CA ASN A 96 1.93 8.82 -6.84
C ASN A 96 0.71 9.63 -7.28
N ARG A 97 0.88 10.59 -8.19
CA ARG A 97 -0.24 11.37 -8.75
C ARG A 97 -1.28 10.48 -9.41
N ILE A 98 -0.85 9.51 -10.23
CA ILE A 98 -1.73 8.55 -10.89
C ILE A 98 -2.42 7.65 -9.86
N TYR A 99 -1.66 7.12 -8.91
CA TYR A 99 -2.14 6.21 -7.87
C TYR A 99 -3.21 6.86 -6.99
N LEU A 100 -2.96 8.08 -6.51
CA LEU A 100 -3.91 8.86 -5.72
C LEU A 100 -5.20 9.16 -6.49
N ALA A 101 -5.12 9.47 -7.79
CA ALA A 101 -6.31 9.63 -8.62
C ALA A 101 -7.14 8.33 -8.70
N GLY A 102 -6.47 7.18 -8.74
CA GLY A 102 -7.11 5.86 -8.66
C GLY A 102 -7.79 5.63 -7.31
N ILE A 103 -7.13 5.93 -6.20
CA ILE A 103 -7.69 5.84 -4.84
C ILE A 103 -8.94 6.73 -4.71
N HIS A 104 -8.87 7.99 -5.14
CA HIS A 104 -10.02 8.90 -5.12
C HIS A 104 -11.18 8.36 -5.97
N THR A 105 -10.89 7.84 -7.16
CA THR A 105 -11.92 7.21 -8.02
C THR A 105 -12.55 5.99 -7.33
N ALA A 106 -11.76 5.18 -6.61
CA ALA A 106 -12.26 4.05 -5.84
C ALA A 106 -13.16 4.51 -4.68
N MET A 107 -12.77 5.57 -3.97
CA MET A 107 -13.55 6.18 -2.89
C MET A 107 -14.90 6.70 -3.41
N ASP A 108 -14.89 7.45 -4.51
CA ASP A 108 -16.10 8.02 -5.12
C ASP A 108 -17.09 6.94 -5.58
N ARG A 109 -16.57 5.75 -5.94
CA ARG A 109 -17.38 4.58 -6.33
C ARG A 109 -17.80 3.69 -5.16
N GLY A 110 -17.40 4.01 -3.93
CA GLY A 110 -17.65 3.18 -2.75
C GLY A 110 -16.91 1.84 -2.76
N ASN A 111 -15.88 1.70 -3.59
CA ASN A 111 -15.07 0.49 -3.73
C ASN A 111 -13.77 0.54 -2.91
N TYR A 112 -13.50 1.68 -2.26
CA TYR A 112 -12.38 1.82 -1.33
C TYR A 112 -12.82 1.47 0.09
N ARG A 113 -12.08 0.55 0.73
CA ARG A 113 -12.20 0.29 2.16
C ARG A 113 -10.95 0.83 2.83
N GLU A 114 -11.11 1.91 3.59
CA GLU A 114 -10.02 2.44 4.41
C GLU A 114 -9.65 1.37 5.44
N ARG A 115 -8.38 0.95 5.45
CA ARG A 115 -7.86 0.13 6.52
C ARG A 115 -7.45 1.06 7.65
N PRO A 116 -7.92 0.83 8.89
CA PRO A 116 -7.42 1.60 10.01
C PRO A 116 -5.93 1.27 10.19
N PHE A 117 -5.06 2.25 10.00
CA PHE A 117 -3.68 2.12 10.46
C PHE A 117 -3.70 2.04 11.99
N GLU A 118 -3.28 0.90 12.53
CA GLU A 118 -3.35 0.69 13.99
C GLU A 118 -2.48 1.71 14.75
N ARG A 119 -1.39 2.17 14.13
CA ARG A 119 -0.45 3.14 14.68
C ARG A 119 -0.67 4.54 14.10
N ARG A 120 -1.89 5.06 14.24
CA ARG A 120 -2.28 6.40 13.82
C ARG A 120 -2.65 7.30 15.00
N PHE A 121 -2.12 8.51 15.00
CA PHE A 121 -2.51 9.58 15.91
C PHE A 121 -2.99 10.76 15.07
N GLU A 122 -4.25 11.18 15.30
CA GLU A 122 -4.87 12.29 14.60
C GLU A 122 -5.01 13.51 15.53
N LEU A 123 -4.68 14.68 15.02
CA LEU A 123 -4.95 15.98 15.61
C LEU A 123 -5.79 16.82 14.65
N LEU A 124 -6.97 17.23 15.09
CA LEU A 124 -7.85 18.14 14.35
C LEU A 124 -7.58 19.60 14.76
N ASP A 125 -7.40 20.47 13.78
CA ASP A 125 -7.29 21.92 13.96
C ASP A 125 -8.08 22.67 12.87
N GLY A 126 -9.28 23.11 13.23
CA GLY A 126 -10.20 23.75 12.30
C GLY A 126 -10.66 22.79 11.18
N PHE A 127 -10.32 23.12 9.94
CA PHE A 127 -10.63 22.29 8.76
C PHE A 127 -9.48 21.36 8.36
N LEU A 128 -8.38 21.37 9.09
CA LEU A 128 -7.23 20.52 8.82
C LEU A 128 -7.21 19.35 9.82
N ALA A 129 -6.99 18.15 9.30
CA ALA A 129 -6.63 16.98 10.07
C ALA A 129 -5.14 16.68 9.84
N PHE A 130 -4.40 16.51 10.94
CA PHE A 130 -2.99 16.16 10.94
C PHE A 130 -2.83 14.77 11.54
N ASP A 131 -2.33 13.82 10.76
CA ASP A 131 -2.00 12.49 11.25
C ASP A 131 -0.52 12.25 11.32
N ILE A 132 -0.12 11.51 12.34
CA ILE A 132 1.15 10.80 12.37
C ILE A 132 0.81 9.32 12.28
N ILE A 133 1.38 8.64 11.29
CA ILE A 133 1.23 7.20 11.09
C ILE A 133 2.62 6.58 11.17
N SER A 134 2.84 5.68 12.13
CA SER A 134 4.12 4.96 12.23
C SER A 134 4.06 3.66 11.44
N LEU A 135 4.86 3.59 10.37
CA LEU A 135 4.97 2.43 9.50
C LEU A 135 6.19 1.61 9.90
N LEU A 136 5.95 0.34 10.23
CA LEU A 136 6.98 -0.60 10.67
C LEU A 136 7.21 -1.69 9.63
N VAL A 137 7.69 -1.28 8.46
CA VAL A 137 8.14 -2.22 7.42
C VAL A 137 9.41 -2.93 7.92
N ASP A 138 9.64 -4.18 7.48
CA ASP A 138 10.85 -4.99 7.76
C ASP A 138 12.19 -4.24 7.50
N GLU A 139 13.34 -4.94 7.56
CA GLU A 139 14.75 -4.45 7.57
C GLU A 139 15.16 -3.22 6.73
N GLU A 140 14.35 -2.71 5.79
CA GLU A 140 14.69 -1.62 4.86
C GLU A 140 13.90 -0.30 5.00
N GLY A 141 12.88 -0.14 5.87
CA GLY A 141 12.08 1.10 5.75
C GLY A 141 11.03 1.44 6.79
N THR A 142 11.37 1.47 8.07
CA THR A 142 10.47 2.07 9.08
C THR A 142 10.52 3.59 9.01
N TYR A 143 9.37 4.28 8.94
CA TYR A 143 9.29 5.74 8.97
C TYR A 143 7.99 6.21 9.62
N ASN A 144 7.93 7.50 9.95
CA ASN A 144 6.67 8.17 10.28
C ASN A 144 6.15 8.90 9.05
N LEU A 145 4.88 8.69 8.71
CA LEU A 145 4.18 9.45 7.69
C LEU A 145 3.35 10.54 8.36
N PHE A 146 3.66 11.79 8.05
CA PHE A 146 2.87 12.95 8.45
C PHE A 146 1.87 13.29 7.34
N VAL A 147 0.58 13.10 7.61
CA VAL A 147 -0.49 13.34 6.63
C VAL A 147 -1.28 14.57 7.04
N ILE A 148 -1.46 15.50 6.11
CA ILE A 148 -2.29 16.69 6.26
C ILE A 148 -3.48 16.54 5.32
N ARG A 149 -4.69 16.56 5.87
CA ARG A 149 -5.93 16.56 5.08
C ARG A 149 -6.71 17.84 5.30
N ASP A 150 -7.02 18.55 4.23
CA ASP A 150 -8.04 19.59 4.26
C ASP A 150 -9.42 18.95 4.08
N ILE A 151 -10.24 18.98 5.12
CA ILE A 151 -11.57 18.36 5.16
C ILE A 151 -12.52 19.03 4.15
N LYS A 152 -12.30 20.31 3.84
CA LYS A 152 -13.15 21.10 2.95
C LYS A 152 -12.78 20.90 1.48
N THR A 153 -11.50 20.96 1.14
CA THR A 153 -11.03 20.81 -0.26
C THR A 153 -10.77 19.35 -0.64
N ARG A 154 -10.65 18.46 0.36
CA ARG A 154 -10.20 17.06 0.22
C ARG A 154 -8.76 16.93 -0.28
N GLU A 155 -7.98 18.00 -0.23
CA GLU A 155 -6.55 17.94 -0.54
C GLU A 155 -5.81 17.17 0.54
N VAL A 156 -4.83 16.38 0.10
CA VAL A 156 -3.99 15.55 0.97
C VAL A 156 -2.53 15.84 0.65
N VAL A 157 -1.75 16.14 1.68
CA VAL A 157 -0.30 16.26 1.63
C VAL A 157 0.27 15.21 2.58
N SER A 158 1.35 14.56 2.18
CA SER A 158 2.01 13.52 2.96
C SER A 158 3.51 13.77 2.96
N ILE A 159 4.14 13.64 4.12
CA ILE A 159 5.55 13.95 4.28
C ILE A 159 6.19 12.93 5.22
N ARG A 160 7.34 12.40 4.85
CA ARG A 160 8.04 11.39 5.62
C ARG A 160 9.07 11.98 6.61
N ASP A 161 9.15 11.32 7.76
CA ASP A 161 10.24 11.37 8.74
C ASP A 161 10.84 9.95 8.76
N PHE A 162 11.86 9.73 7.91
CA PHE A 162 12.56 8.46 7.74
C PHE A 162 13.34 8.08 9.00
N GLY A 163 13.93 9.06 9.70
CA GLY A 163 14.64 8.84 10.96
C GLY A 163 13.74 8.46 12.13
N ARG A 164 12.45 8.80 12.05
CA ARG A 164 11.48 8.78 13.16
C ARG A 164 11.98 9.58 14.36
N ASP A 165 12.80 10.58 14.12
CA ASP A 165 13.43 11.40 15.15
C ASP A 165 12.63 12.68 15.44
N GLY A 166 11.52 12.87 14.71
CA GLY A 166 10.67 14.05 14.80
C GLY A 166 11.06 15.14 13.81
N ILE A 167 11.97 14.86 12.87
CA ILE A 167 12.40 15.77 11.80
C ILE A 167 11.90 15.21 10.47
N LEU A 168 11.06 15.97 9.76
CA LEU A 168 10.68 15.63 8.39
C LEU A 168 11.92 15.71 7.50
N ASP A 169 12.16 14.70 6.68
CA ASP A 169 13.33 14.57 5.81
C ASP A 169 13.00 13.95 4.45
N ASP A 170 11.74 14.09 4.02
CA ASP A 170 11.27 13.63 2.71
C ASP A 170 12.04 14.29 1.55
N PRO A 171 12.67 13.54 0.63
CA PRO A 171 13.39 14.11 -0.50
C PRO A 171 12.46 14.73 -1.56
N LEU A 172 11.15 14.52 -1.47
CA LEU A 172 10.17 15.03 -2.44
C LEU A 172 9.64 16.43 -2.14
N ILE A 173 9.94 16.99 -0.96
CA ILE A 173 9.49 18.33 -0.57
C ILE A 173 10.66 19.33 -0.63
N THR A 174 10.33 20.60 -0.84
CA THR A 174 11.35 21.66 -0.81
C THR A 174 11.78 21.99 0.63
N GLU A 175 12.93 22.64 0.80
CA GLU A 175 13.40 23.12 2.11
C GLU A 175 12.38 24.07 2.77
N GLU A 176 11.76 24.94 1.97
CA GLU A 176 10.78 25.91 2.44
C GLU A 176 9.51 25.21 2.92
N ASP A 177 8.98 24.27 2.11
CA ASP A 177 7.83 23.46 2.48
C ASP A 177 8.12 22.63 3.74
N ARG A 178 9.32 22.05 3.82
CA ARG A 178 9.76 21.29 4.99
C ARG A 178 9.72 22.14 6.25
N ALA A 179 10.32 23.33 6.22
CA ALA A 179 10.35 24.22 7.38
C ALA A 179 8.92 24.63 7.81
N PHE A 180 8.05 24.89 6.84
CA PHE A 180 6.64 25.19 7.09
C PHE A 180 5.92 24.02 7.76
N TRP A 181 5.97 22.83 7.17
CA TRP A 181 5.27 21.65 7.67
C TRP A 181 5.86 21.08 8.96
N GLN A 182 7.17 21.23 9.18
CA GLN A 182 7.85 20.82 10.41
C GLN A 182 7.22 21.45 11.65
N THR A 183 6.73 22.69 11.55
CA THR A 183 6.05 23.38 12.66
C THR A 183 4.78 22.61 13.08
N TYR A 184 3.96 22.20 12.11
CA TYR A 184 2.73 21.45 12.36
C TYR A 184 3.00 20.01 12.80
N TYR A 185 4.00 19.37 12.20
CA TYR A 185 4.43 18.04 12.59
C TYR A 185 4.90 18.01 14.04
N THR A 186 5.79 18.93 14.42
CA THR A 186 6.29 19.06 15.79
C THR A 186 5.15 19.26 16.78
N ARG A 187 4.21 20.16 16.49
CA ARG A 187 3.03 20.40 17.36
C ARG A 187 2.18 19.13 17.52
N THR A 188 1.93 18.43 16.41
CA THR A 188 1.14 17.19 16.40
C THR A 188 1.84 16.10 17.21
N LEU A 189 3.15 15.94 17.00
CA LEU A 189 4.00 14.99 17.69
C LEU A 189 4.03 15.25 19.19
N GLU A 190 4.28 16.49 19.62
CA GLU A 190 4.28 16.88 21.03
C GLU A 190 2.92 16.70 21.69
N THR A 191 1.82 16.98 20.99
CA THR A 191 0.47 16.71 21.48
C THR A 191 0.25 15.20 21.68
N GLY A 192 0.68 14.39 20.71
CA GLY A 192 0.64 12.93 20.80
C GLY A 192 1.47 12.40 21.98
N LYS A 193 2.66 12.96 22.23
CA LYS A 193 3.50 12.63 23.39
C LYS A 193 2.81 12.96 24.70
N ALA A 194 2.26 14.17 24.81
CA ALA A 194 1.56 14.63 26.02
C ALA A 194 0.33 13.75 26.36
N LEU A 195 -0.35 13.22 25.34
CA LEU A 195 -1.47 12.29 25.49
C LEU A 195 -1.04 10.82 25.68
N GLY A 196 0.26 10.54 25.70
CA GLY A 196 0.79 9.17 25.78
C GLY A 196 0.55 8.32 24.54
N ARG A 197 0.08 8.94 23.45
CA ARG A 197 -0.23 8.32 22.15
C ARG A 197 0.98 8.16 21.25
N VAL A 198 2.04 8.94 21.49
CA VAL A 198 3.34 8.81 20.82
C VAL A 198 4.39 8.56 21.88
N ARG A 199 5.24 7.54 21.68
CA ARG A 199 6.26 7.09 22.63
C ARG A 199 7.61 6.95 21.95
N PHE A 200 8.68 7.12 22.71
CA PHE A 200 10.04 6.85 22.24
C PHE A 200 10.38 5.38 22.49
N ILE A 201 10.55 4.59 21.44
CA ILE A 201 10.80 3.15 21.49
C ILE A 201 11.90 2.83 20.47
N ASN A 202 12.94 2.10 20.90
CA ASN A 202 14.06 1.70 20.04
C ASN A 202 14.63 2.86 19.21
N GLU A 203 14.91 3.98 19.87
CA GLU A 203 15.48 5.19 19.26
C GLU A 203 14.56 5.94 18.29
N ALA A 204 13.26 5.63 18.26
CA ALA A 204 12.29 6.23 17.35
C ALA A 204 11.04 6.74 18.08
N TRP A 205 10.45 7.82 17.61
CA TRP A 205 9.09 8.23 17.96
C TRP A 205 8.09 7.37 17.21
N ILE A 206 7.24 6.68 17.95
CA ILE A 206 6.28 5.72 17.41
C ILE A 206 4.91 6.00 18.01
N VAL A 207 3.88 5.97 17.17
CA VAL A 207 2.49 5.99 17.62
C VAL A 207 2.15 4.66 18.30
N ALA A 208 1.68 4.73 19.54
CA ALA A 208 1.28 3.59 20.33
C ALA A 208 -0.03 2.97 19.79
N LEU A 209 -0.11 1.64 19.86
CA LEU A 209 -1.33 0.92 19.54
C LEU A 209 -2.45 1.27 20.54
N PRO A 210 -3.73 1.26 20.13
CA PRO A 210 -4.85 1.62 21.00
C PRO A 210 -4.97 0.79 22.29
N ASP A 211 -4.52 -0.46 22.27
CA ASP A 211 -4.53 -1.41 23.38
C ASP A 211 -3.33 -1.26 24.35
N GLN A 212 -2.37 -0.40 24.01
CA GLN A 212 -1.19 -0.09 24.82
C GLN A 212 -1.32 1.20 25.63
N LEU A 213 -2.52 1.80 25.65
CA LEU A 213 -2.85 3.08 26.29
C LEU A 213 -3.41 2.92 27.70
#